data_AF-A0A971V239-F1
#
_entry.id   AF-A0A971V239-F1
#
_cell.length_a   1.000
_cell.length_b   1.000
_cell.length_c   1.000
_cell.angle_alpha   90.00
_cell.angle_beta   90.00
_cell.angle_gamma   90.00
#
_symmetry.space_group_name_H-M   'P 1'
#
loop_
_entity.id
_entity.type
_entity.pdbx_description
1 polymer ?
#
loop_
_entity_poly.entity_id
_entity_poly.type
_entity_poly.pdbx_seq_one_letter_code
_entity_poly.pdbx_strand_id
1 'polypeptide(L)' 'PRHLLYDLIYNPEETLFLQKGKARGVTIKNGMEMLQLQALAAWEIWQK' A
#
# COMPACT_ATOMS: atom_id res chain seq x y z
N PRO A 1 -1.18 -22.05 -0.49
CA PRO A 1 -1.82 -20.72 -0.32
C PRO A 1 -0.82 -19.60 -0.64
N ARG A 2 -1.16 -18.69 -1.57
CA ARG A 2 -0.37 -17.48 -1.84
C ARG A 2 -1.04 -16.31 -1.12
N HIS A 3 -0.37 -15.72 -0.14
CA HIS A 3 -0.87 -14.55 0.58
C HIS A 3 -0.25 -13.27 -0.01
N LEU A 4 -0.99 -12.17 0.06
CA LEU A 4 -0.51 -10.82 -0.18
C LEU A 4 -0.72 -10.04 1.12
N LEU A 5 0.35 -9.43 1.65
CA LEU A 5 0.22 -8.52 2.78
C LEU A 5 0.18 -7.09 2.24
N TYR A 6 -0.91 -6.39 2.51
CA TYR A 6 -1.10 -5.00 2.12
C TYR A 6 -1.21 -4.16 3.38
N ASP A 7 -0.32 -3.18 3.55
CA ASP A 7 -0.37 -2.18 4.59
C ASP A 7 -0.79 -0.82 4.01
N LEU A 8 -1.65 -0.08 4.71
CA LEU A 8 -2.06 1.28 4.31
C LEU A 8 -1.08 2.35 4.79
N ILE A 9 -0.17 2.00 5.70
CA ILE A 9 0.95 2.87 6.07
C ILE A 9 1.92 2.96 4.90
N TYR A 10 2.30 4.18 4.52
CA TYR A 10 3.23 4.45 3.43
C TYR A 10 4.58 5.01 3.90
N ASN A 11 4.64 5.53 5.14
CA ASN A 11 5.86 6.02 5.76
C ASN A 11 5.96 5.46 7.19
N PRO A 12 6.95 4.59 7.49
CA PRO A 12 8.03 4.13 6.61
C PRO A 12 7.52 3.24 5.45
N GLU A 13 8.34 3.07 4.41
CA GLU A 13 7.99 2.32 3.19
C GLU A 13 7.66 0.84 3.49
N GLU A 14 8.40 0.22 4.42
CA GLU A 14 8.15 -1.13 4.92
C GLU A 14 7.95 -1.08 6.44
N THR A 15 6.72 -1.33 6.89
CA THR A 15 6.41 -1.49 8.32
C THR A 15 6.94 -2.83 8.85
N LEU A 16 7.01 -2.97 10.17
CA LEU A 16 7.38 -4.24 10.81
C LEU A 16 6.49 -5.41 10.35
N PHE A 17 5.23 -5.14 10.03
CA PHE A 17 4.30 -6.12 9.48
C PHE A 17 4.75 -6.60 8.09
N LEU A 18 5.05 -5.67 7.18
CA LEU A 18 5.52 -6.00 5.84
C LEU A 18 6.89 -6.68 5.86
N GLN A 19 7.82 -6.22 6.71
CA GLN A 19 9.13 -6.84 6.88
C GLN A 19 9.02 -8.31 7.29
N LYS A 20 8.13 -8.64 8.24
CA LYS A 20 7.86 -10.02 8.67
C LYS A 20 7.25 -10.87 7.57
N GLY A 21 6.39 -10.31 6.73
CA GLY A 21 5.84 -10.98 5.55
C GLY A 21 6.89 -11.27 4.50
N LYS A 22 7.69 -10.26 4.16
CA LYS A 22 8.81 -10.34 3.21
C LYS A 22 9.82 -11.40 3.62
N ALA A 23 10.19 -11.46 4.91
CA ALA A 23 11.07 -12.48 5.47
C ALA A 23 10.53 -13.91 5.34
N ARG A 24 9.21 -14.08 5.19
CA ARG A 24 8.54 -15.37 4.95
C ARG A 24 8.31 -15.67 3.46
N GLY A 25 8.86 -14.86 2.55
CA GLY A 25 8.70 -15.03 1.11
C GLY A 25 7.30 -14.64 0.59
N VAL A 26 6.56 -13.83 1.34
CA VAL A 26 5.21 -13.37 0.97
C VAL A 26 5.32 -12.08 0.18
N THR A 27 4.46 -11.91 -0.84
CA THR A 27 4.35 -10.64 -1.57
C THR A 27 3.81 -9.55 -0.64
N ILE A 28 4.43 -8.36 -0.68
CA ILE A 28 4.04 -7.22 0.14
C ILE A 28 3.67 -6.01 -0.73
N LYS A 29 2.82 -5.12 -0.20
CA LYS A 29 2.49 -3.82 -0.81
C LYS A 29 2.21 -2.79 0.29
N ASN A 30 2.67 -1.55 0.12
CA ASN A 30 2.46 -0.45 1.05
C ASN A 30 1.41 0.55 0.54
N GLY A 31 1.06 1.53 1.38
CA GLY A 31 -0.05 2.45 1.12
C GLY A 31 0.22 3.55 0.11
N MET A 32 1.43 3.66 -0.46
CA MET A 32 1.80 4.81 -1.31
C MET A 32 0.92 4.92 -2.56
N GLU A 33 0.69 3.81 -3.25
CA GLU A 33 -0.16 3.79 -4.44
C GLU A 33 -1.60 4.19 -4.09
N MET A 34 -2.14 3.72 -2.96
CA MET A 34 -3.47 4.11 -2.51
C MET A 34 -3.56 5.62 -2.25
N LEU A 35 -2.54 6.23 -1.62
CA LEU A 35 -2.47 7.67 -1.40
C LEU A 35 -2.46 8.47 -2.72
N GLN A 36 -1.79 7.97 -3.76
CA GLN A 36 -1.78 8.62 -5.07
C GLN A 36 -3.12 8.46 -5.78
N LEU A 37 -3.67 7.25 -5.81
CA LEU A 37 -4.94 6.94 -6.48
C LEU A 37 -6.11 7.72 -5.88
N GLN A 38 -6.16 7.85 -4.55
CA GLN A 38 -7.21 8.65 -3.92
C GLN A 38 -7.11 10.14 -4.26
N ALA A 39 -5.89 10.68 -4.43
CA ALA A 39 -5.70 12.07 -4.83
C ALA A 39 -6.17 12.31 -6.27
N LEU A 40 -5.88 11.37 -7.17
CA LEU A 40 -6.36 11.42 -8.56
C LEU A 40 -7.88 11.29 -8.64
N ALA A 41 -8.47 10.35 -7.90
CA ALA A 41 -9.92 10.19 -7.85
C ALA A 41 -10.62 11.42 -7.27
N ALA A 42 -10.06 12.03 -6.22
CA ALA A 42 -10.57 13.29 -5.68
C ALA A 42 -10.48 14.39 -6.73
N TRP A 43 -9.33 14.52 -7.43
CA TRP A 43 -9.16 15.52 -8.49
C TRP A 43 -10.21 15.40 -9.59
N GLU A 44 -10.54 14.20 -10.04
CA GLU A 44 -11.62 13.96 -11.02
C GLU A 44 -13.01 14.41 -10.53
N ILE A 45 -13.28 14.31 -9.22
CA ILE A 45 -14.53 14.80 -8.62
C ILE A 45 -14.57 16.34 -8.63
N TRP A 46 -13.45 16.99 -8.29
CA TRP A 46 -13.36 18.47 -8.26
C TRP A 46 -13.41 19.13 -9.64
N GLN A 47 -13.09 18.41 -10.71
CA GLN A 47 -13.10 18.92 -12.10
C GLN A 47 -14.45 18.73 -12.83
N LYS A 48 -15.45 18.13 -12.17
CA LYS A 48 -16.83 18.07 -12.69
C LYS A 48 -17.61 19.32 -12.34
#